data_AF-A0A9N8HS67-F1
#
_entry.id   AF-A0A9N8HS67-F1
#
_cell.length_a   1.000
_cell.length_b   1.000
_cell.length_c   1.000
_cell.angle_alpha   90.00
_cell.angle_beta   90.00
_cell.angle_gamma   90.00
#
_symmetry.space_group_name_H-M   'P 1'
#
loop_
_entity.id
_entity.type
_entity.pdbx_description
1 polymer ?
#
loop_
_entity_poly.entity_id
_entity_poly.type
_entity_poly.pdbx_seq_one_letter_code
_entity_poly.pdbx_strand_id
1 'polypeptide(L)'
;MSIRSYDPINDFLHSPLTPIKGEPTRETIKLLITENKDNARQVHSARGTASEGHLRTCYRLNDYNARAHMAPTPWVDPVHPGARANIAVGATAAQIQRAVSEHQYDLQEFQIFQATERALLKLAMNAIEEVYYKGLKDPDEGYTMLHYMDLIEHLQEQFAFARGHDNITDRAALRAGLKNLEDSGVFNNALKEWRQKPSDDQTWATFQTFFLAANKERLRTVTTKDAGYHDQHRANAAGKSFDNPYLIHFANGEPMSYCFSHGFQWDLTHNSKTCRNRHPEHNEKARGNNMMGGRCQVKRKPGELPIVKYQPAQRNSNGGNGNRTRENGSNSANHSERTTDRTDRTTTTTETDVSSLSTQQS
;
A
#
# COMPACT_ATOMS: atom_id res chain seq x y z
N MET A 1 -3.82 39.04 13.60
CA MET A 1 -2.35 38.85 13.46
C MET A 1 -2.15 37.62 12.61
N SER A 2 -1.49 37.75 11.46
CA SER A 2 -1.13 36.60 10.63
C SER A 2 -0.09 35.77 11.39
N ILE A 3 -0.46 34.57 11.84
CA ILE A 3 0.45 33.64 12.49
C ILE A 3 1.40 33.17 11.39
N ARG A 4 2.56 33.84 11.23
CA ARG A 4 3.68 33.20 10.56
C ARG A 4 4.01 31.97 11.41
N SER A 5 3.96 30.78 10.80
CA SER A 5 4.43 29.56 11.46
C SER A 5 5.84 29.80 11.96
N TYR A 6 6.07 29.60 13.26
CA TYR A 6 7.40 29.67 13.84
C TYR A 6 8.37 28.74 13.08
N ASP A 7 9.52 29.26 12.69
CA ASP A 7 10.56 28.51 11.99
C ASP A 7 11.78 28.34 12.93
N PRO A 8 11.96 27.14 13.51
CA PRO A 8 13.01 26.87 14.50
C PRO A 8 14.43 26.94 13.93
N ILE A 9 14.59 26.92 12.60
CA ILE A 9 15.92 26.98 11.97
C ILE A 9 16.68 28.25 12.35
N ASN A 10 15.96 29.35 12.63
CA ASN A 10 16.59 30.62 13.03
C ASN A 10 17.29 30.56 14.39
N ASP A 11 16.90 29.62 15.26
CA ASP A 11 17.45 29.47 16.60
C ASP A 11 18.54 28.37 16.66
N PHE A 12 18.77 27.64 15.57
CA PHE A 12 19.71 26.53 15.54
C PHE A 12 21.17 26.98 15.56
N LEU A 13 22.00 26.24 16.31
CA LEU A 13 23.45 26.44 16.37
C LEU A 13 24.15 25.94 15.11
N HIS A 14 23.65 24.85 14.52
CA HIS A 14 24.24 24.12 13.40
C HIS A 14 23.26 24.08 12.23
N SER A 15 23.41 25.01 11.27
CA SER A 15 22.61 25.05 10.03
C SER A 15 23.46 25.63 8.89
N PRO A 16 23.96 24.81 7.94
CA PRO A 16 23.74 23.37 7.80
C PRO A 16 24.51 22.53 8.84
N LEU A 17 24.12 21.27 9.01
CA LEU A 17 24.90 20.27 9.76
C LEU A 17 26.16 19.89 8.99
N THR A 18 27.12 19.27 9.68
CA THR A 18 28.34 18.75 9.05
C THR A 18 27.99 17.66 8.04
N PRO A 19 28.31 17.81 6.74
CA PRO A 19 27.97 16.82 5.73
C PRO A 19 28.73 15.50 5.93
N ILE A 20 28.03 14.38 5.83
CA ILE A 20 28.62 13.04 5.84
C ILE A 20 28.97 12.67 4.39
N LYS A 21 30.27 12.53 4.11
CA LYS A 21 30.77 12.17 2.78
C LYS A 21 31.07 10.67 2.72
N GLY A 22 30.48 9.96 1.76
CA GLY A 22 30.67 8.53 1.63
C GLY A 22 29.92 7.74 2.70
N GLU A 23 30.44 6.58 3.08
CA GLU A 23 29.76 5.66 3.98
C GLU A 23 29.63 6.22 5.41
N PRO A 24 28.41 6.32 5.97
CA PRO A 24 28.20 6.73 7.34
C PRO A 24 28.92 5.81 8.32
N THR A 25 29.78 6.39 9.16
CA THR A 25 30.47 5.70 10.24
C THR A 25 29.82 6.00 11.59
N ARG A 26 30.15 5.23 12.62
CA ARG A 26 29.73 5.51 14.00
C ARG A 26 30.10 6.93 14.44
N GLU A 27 31.28 7.43 14.08
CA GLU A 27 31.72 8.76 14.48
C GLU A 27 30.96 9.87 13.75
N THR A 28 30.72 9.71 12.45
CA THR A 28 29.95 10.70 11.66
C THR A 28 28.47 10.72 12.08
N ILE A 29 27.87 9.55 12.34
CA ILE A 29 26.49 9.46 12.86
C ILE A 29 26.41 10.07 14.27
N LYS A 30 27.38 9.80 15.13
CA LYS A 30 27.44 10.39 16.48
C LYS A 30 27.56 11.91 16.42
N LEU A 31 28.37 12.45 15.50
CA LEU A 31 28.46 13.89 15.28
C LEU A 31 27.12 14.47 14.83
N LEU A 32 26.49 13.88 13.83
CA LEU A 32 25.16 14.30 13.32
C LEU A 32 24.10 14.34 14.44
N ILE A 33 24.07 13.31 15.29
CA ILE A 33 23.15 13.24 16.43
C ILE A 33 23.50 14.34 17.45
N THR A 34 24.78 14.61 17.69
CA THR A 34 25.22 15.63 18.65
C THR A 34 24.82 17.03 18.19
N GLU A 35 25.10 17.38 16.93
CA GLU A 35 24.72 18.68 16.36
C GLU A 35 23.21 18.89 16.36
N ASN A 36 22.42 17.86 16.03
CA ASN A 36 20.96 17.94 16.13
C ASN A 36 20.46 18.08 17.57
N LYS A 37 21.10 17.43 18.54
CA LYS A 37 20.77 17.61 19.97
C LYS A 37 21.07 19.03 20.43
N ASP A 38 22.17 19.63 19.98
CA ASP A 38 22.50 21.02 20.27
C ASP A 38 21.46 21.98 19.69
N ASN A 39 21.02 21.75 18.45
CA ASN A 39 19.94 22.50 17.81
C ASN A 39 18.61 22.36 18.57
N ALA A 40 18.24 21.13 18.94
CA ALA A 40 17.02 20.86 19.69
C ALA A 40 16.99 21.57 21.06
N ARG A 41 18.15 21.73 21.70
CA ARG A 41 18.30 22.46 22.97
C ARG A 41 18.06 23.95 22.83
N GLN A 42 18.31 24.56 21.66
CA GLN A 42 18.09 25.99 21.45
C GLN A 42 16.61 26.36 21.38
N VAL A 43 15.76 25.43 20.93
CA VAL A 43 14.32 25.66 20.89
C VAL A 43 13.74 25.47 22.29
N HIS A 44 13.47 26.59 22.96
CA HIS A 44 12.92 26.61 24.30
C HIS A 44 11.61 25.79 24.42
N SER A 45 11.46 25.06 25.52
CA SER A 45 10.24 24.36 25.92
C SER A 45 10.01 24.56 27.41
N ALA A 46 8.77 24.81 27.83
CA ALA A 46 8.42 24.80 29.25
C ALA A 46 8.16 23.38 29.79
N ARG A 47 8.13 22.36 28.92
CA ARG A 47 7.89 20.95 29.27
C ARG A 47 9.16 20.26 29.78
N GLY A 48 8.99 19.17 30.54
CA GLY A 48 10.11 18.41 31.10
C GLY A 48 10.86 19.20 32.18
N THR A 49 12.17 19.41 31.99
CA THR A 49 13.02 20.23 32.89
C THR A 49 12.93 21.73 32.66
N ALA A 50 12.27 22.17 31.58
CA ALA A 50 12.35 23.54 31.04
C ALA A 50 13.78 24.05 30.68
N SER A 51 14.82 23.22 30.85
CA SER A 51 16.23 23.56 30.55
C SER A 51 16.79 22.83 29.34
N GLU A 52 16.15 21.72 28.94
CA GLU A 52 16.63 20.85 27.85
C GLU A 52 15.98 21.19 26.50
N GLY A 53 15.12 22.21 26.45
CA GLY A 53 14.43 22.63 25.23
C GLY A 53 13.61 21.51 24.59
N HIS A 54 13.74 21.34 23.28
CA HIS A 54 13.07 20.30 22.49
C HIS A 54 13.90 19.04 22.31
N LEU A 55 14.90 18.80 23.16
CA LEU A 55 15.78 17.64 23.10
C LEU A 55 15.04 16.30 23.10
N ARG A 56 13.83 16.26 23.65
CA ARG A 56 12.90 15.12 23.55
C ARG A 56 12.81 14.54 22.14
N THR A 57 12.81 15.38 21.11
CA THR A 57 12.67 14.97 19.70
C THR A 57 13.82 14.07 19.23
N CYS A 58 14.98 14.12 19.89
CA CYS A 58 16.15 13.31 19.59
C CYS A 58 16.23 11.98 20.38
N TYR A 59 15.13 11.56 20.99
CA TYR A 59 15.01 10.28 21.71
C TYR A 59 13.63 9.65 21.45
N ARG A 60 13.44 8.38 21.78
CA ARG A 60 12.10 7.79 21.95
C ARG A 60 11.52 8.23 23.30
N LEU A 61 10.18 8.30 23.42
CA LEU A 61 9.49 8.85 24.60
C LEU A 61 9.90 8.15 25.89
N ASN A 62 9.90 6.82 25.87
CA ASN A 62 10.23 6.00 27.03
C ASN A 62 11.70 6.18 27.43
N ASP A 63 12.62 6.27 26.47
CA ASP A 63 14.05 6.47 26.75
C ASP A 63 14.36 7.85 27.30
N TYR A 64 13.63 8.87 26.84
CA TYR A 64 13.76 10.23 27.37
C TYR A 64 13.28 10.28 28.82
N ASN A 65 12.09 9.73 29.09
CA ASN A 65 11.49 9.74 30.43
C ASN A 65 12.20 8.80 31.43
N ALA A 66 12.89 7.76 30.95
CA ALA A 66 13.70 6.89 31.81
C ALA A 66 14.98 7.59 32.35
N ARG A 67 15.41 8.70 31.74
CA ARG A 67 16.60 9.44 32.15
C ARG A 67 16.22 10.48 33.20
N ALA A 68 16.41 10.13 34.48
CA ALA A 68 16.02 10.97 35.62
C ALA A 68 16.56 12.42 35.60
N HIS A 69 17.74 12.65 35.01
CA HIS A 69 18.32 14.01 34.89
C HIS A 69 17.71 14.86 33.78
N MET A 70 17.00 14.24 32.83
CA MET A 70 16.39 14.91 31.67
C MET A 70 14.88 15.10 31.83
N ALA A 71 14.24 14.34 32.73
CA ALA A 71 12.79 14.37 32.95
C ALA A 71 12.44 14.16 34.43
N PRO A 72 12.81 15.09 35.34
CA PRO A 72 12.34 15.06 36.73
C PRO A 72 10.81 15.17 36.79
N THR A 73 10.22 15.89 35.83
CA THR A 73 8.82 15.77 35.44
C THR A 73 8.77 15.00 34.12
N PRO A 74 8.00 13.90 34.03
CA PRO A 74 7.87 13.14 32.80
C PRO A 74 7.40 14.04 31.64
N TRP A 75 8.12 13.96 30.52
CA TRP A 75 7.71 14.64 29.30
C TRP A 75 6.45 13.97 28.74
N VAL A 76 5.51 14.80 28.31
CA VAL A 76 4.33 14.41 27.54
C VAL A 76 4.35 15.19 26.24
N ASP A 77 4.36 14.48 25.12
CA ASP A 77 4.37 15.11 23.79
C ASP A 77 3.12 15.99 23.63
N PRO A 78 3.25 17.23 23.13
CA PRO A 78 2.10 18.09 22.89
C PRO A 78 1.09 17.43 21.96
N VAL A 79 -0.19 17.54 22.30
CA VAL A 79 -1.31 17.05 21.47
C VAL A 79 -2.01 18.24 20.86
N HIS A 80 -2.38 18.15 19.58
CA HIS A 80 -3.12 19.22 18.92
C HIS A 80 -4.46 19.47 19.64
N PRO A 81 -4.74 20.67 20.17
CA PRO A 81 -5.89 20.92 21.05
C PRO A 81 -7.24 21.03 20.30
N GLY A 82 -7.27 20.62 19.03
CA GLY A 82 -8.41 20.75 18.14
C GLY A 82 -8.53 22.13 17.49
N ALA A 83 -9.49 22.29 16.58
CA ALA A 83 -9.64 23.52 15.79
C ALA A 83 -10.08 24.74 16.63
N ARG A 84 -10.73 24.53 17.79
CA ARG A 84 -11.28 25.58 18.64
C ARG A 84 -11.21 25.16 20.11
N ALA A 85 -11.13 26.14 21.01
CA ALA A 85 -11.19 25.93 22.45
C ALA A 85 -12.50 25.24 22.86
N ASN A 86 -12.40 24.28 23.78
CA ASN A 86 -13.56 23.62 24.38
C ASN A 86 -14.16 24.53 25.46
N ILE A 87 -15.36 25.06 25.23
CA ILE A 87 -16.04 25.98 26.15
C ILE A 87 -17.27 25.29 26.71
N ALA A 88 -17.33 25.13 28.04
CA ALA A 88 -18.48 24.55 28.72
C ALA A 88 -19.73 25.42 28.59
N VAL A 89 -20.90 24.78 28.49
CA VAL A 89 -22.19 25.48 28.47
C VAL A 89 -22.38 26.25 29.78
N GLY A 90 -22.73 27.54 29.68
CA GLY A 90 -22.89 28.41 30.85
C GLY A 90 -21.58 28.94 31.46
N ALA A 91 -20.43 28.76 30.79
CA ALA A 91 -19.16 29.30 31.25
C ALA A 91 -19.21 30.84 31.39
N THR A 92 -18.64 31.34 32.48
CA THR A 92 -18.44 32.77 32.72
C THR A 92 -17.40 33.35 31.78
N ALA A 93 -17.38 34.68 31.62
CA ALA A 93 -16.40 35.36 30.77
C ALA A 93 -14.93 35.03 31.14
N ALA A 94 -14.62 34.94 32.44
CA ALA A 94 -13.28 34.57 32.91
C ALA A 94 -12.91 33.12 32.55
N GLN A 95 -13.86 32.20 32.63
CA GLN A 95 -13.66 30.80 32.22
C GLN A 95 -13.46 30.67 30.71
N ILE A 96 -14.21 31.43 29.91
CA ILE A 96 -14.04 31.49 28.46
C ILE A 96 -12.64 32.00 28.11
N GLN A 97 -12.21 33.11 28.71
CA GLN A 97 -10.88 33.68 28.47
C GLN A 97 -9.77 32.68 28.81
N ARG A 98 -9.86 32.01 29.96
CA ARG A 98 -8.89 30.98 30.35
C ARG A 98 -8.83 29.83 29.34
N ALA A 99 -9.98 29.28 28.94
CA ALA A 99 -10.03 28.16 27.99
C ALA A 99 -9.45 28.55 26.61
N VAL A 100 -9.68 29.78 26.17
CA VAL A 100 -9.08 30.30 24.93
C VAL A 100 -7.57 30.46 25.07
N SER A 101 -7.08 30.98 26.20
CA SER A 101 -5.64 31.11 26.45
C SER A 101 -4.93 29.75 26.54
N GLU A 102 -5.51 28.78 27.24
CA GLU A 102 -4.99 27.41 27.33
C GLU A 102 -4.93 26.75 25.93
N HIS A 103 -6.01 26.85 25.14
CA HIS A 103 -6.04 26.34 23.77
C HIS A 103 -4.96 26.97 22.87
N GLN A 104 -4.76 28.28 22.96
CA GLN A 104 -3.74 28.98 22.18
C GLN A 104 -2.32 28.55 22.58
N TYR A 105 -2.08 28.38 23.88
CA TYR A 105 -0.81 27.89 24.40
C TYR A 105 -0.52 26.47 23.92
N ASP A 106 -1.48 25.55 24.07
CA ASP A 106 -1.35 24.16 23.62
C ASP A 106 -1.12 24.06 22.11
N LEU A 107 -1.81 24.90 21.31
CA LEU A 107 -1.64 24.94 19.87
C LEU A 107 -0.23 25.42 19.49
N GLN A 108 0.27 26.43 20.19
CA GLN A 108 1.62 26.95 19.97
C GLN A 108 2.67 25.90 20.32
N GLU A 109 2.57 25.23 21.48
CA GLU A 109 3.48 24.16 21.87
C GLU A 109 3.48 23.01 20.86
N PHE A 110 2.30 22.58 20.41
CA PHE A 110 2.18 21.56 19.37
C PHE A 110 2.85 21.96 18.06
N GLN A 111 2.64 23.19 17.61
CA GLN A 111 3.24 23.70 16.37
C GLN A 111 4.76 23.77 16.46
N ILE A 112 5.30 24.26 17.58
CA ILE A 112 6.75 24.36 17.80
C ILE A 112 7.38 22.96 17.83
N PHE A 113 6.74 22.00 18.51
CA PHE A 113 7.22 20.63 18.57
C PHE A 113 7.30 19.97 17.17
N GLN A 114 6.21 20.04 16.41
CA GLN A 114 6.15 19.50 15.05
C GLN A 114 7.12 20.22 14.09
N ALA A 115 7.25 21.54 14.21
CA ALA A 115 8.18 22.31 13.38
C ALA A 115 9.63 21.94 13.69
N THR A 116 9.97 21.74 14.96
CA THR A 116 11.32 21.40 15.40
C THR A 116 11.73 20.03 14.90
N GLU A 117 10.88 19.02 15.08
CA GLU A 117 11.15 17.67 14.57
C GLU A 117 11.38 17.67 13.05
N ARG A 118 10.52 18.35 12.29
CA ARG A 118 10.65 18.45 10.83
C ARG A 118 11.91 19.18 10.40
N ALA A 119 12.30 20.23 11.12
CA ALA A 119 13.51 20.98 10.82
C ALA A 119 14.77 20.13 11.08
N LEU A 120 14.83 19.40 12.21
CA LEU A 120 15.92 18.48 12.52
C LEU A 120 16.02 17.34 11.50
N LEU A 121 14.88 16.73 11.13
CA LEU A 121 14.84 15.70 10.09
C LEU A 121 15.37 16.25 8.75
N LYS A 122 14.88 17.41 8.32
CA LYS A 122 15.31 18.03 7.06
C LYS A 122 16.81 18.32 7.04
N LEU A 123 17.35 18.84 8.14
CA LEU A 123 18.79 19.06 8.27
C LEU A 123 19.58 17.76 8.20
N ALA A 124 19.13 16.72 8.89
CA ALA A 124 19.78 15.41 8.86
C ALA A 124 19.74 14.77 7.46
N MET A 125 18.60 14.80 6.77
CA MET A 125 18.47 14.30 5.40
C MET A 125 19.36 15.07 4.42
N ASN A 126 19.51 16.38 4.59
CA ASN A 126 20.40 17.17 3.73
C ASN A 126 21.89 16.89 3.98
N ALA A 127 22.25 16.42 5.18
CA ALA A 127 23.62 16.11 5.56
C ALA A 127 24.06 14.72 5.11
N ILE A 128 23.13 13.84 4.72
CA ILE A 128 23.36 12.44 4.35
C ILE A 128 22.98 12.22 2.90
N GLU A 129 23.74 11.40 2.18
CA GLU A 129 23.36 10.99 0.83
C GLU A 129 22.10 10.09 0.85
N GLU A 130 21.12 10.37 -0.01
CA GLU A 130 19.81 9.68 -0.01
C GLU A 130 19.92 8.15 -0.06
N VAL A 131 20.98 7.61 -0.69
CA VAL A 131 21.23 6.17 -0.78
C VAL A 131 21.16 5.45 0.57
N TYR A 132 21.53 6.12 1.68
CA TYR A 132 21.57 5.52 3.01
C TYR A 132 20.24 5.53 3.76
N TYR A 133 19.21 6.23 3.26
CA TYR A 133 17.88 6.25 3.88
C TYR A 133 16.74 6.10 2.87
N LYS A 134 17.05 5.88 1.58
CA LYS A 134 16.08 5.67 0.51
C LYS A 134 15.09 4.53 0.80
N GLY A 135 15.51 3.53 1.58
CA GLY A 135 14.66 2.42 2.01
C GLY A 135 13.49 2.85 2.92
N LEU A 136 13.59 4.01 3.56
CA LEU A 136 12.53 4.58 4.40
C LEU A 136 11.47 5.35 3.60
N LYS A 137 11.65 5.48 2.29
CA LYS A 137 10.73 6.22 1.44
C LYS A 137 9.44 5.42 1.24
N ASP A 138 8.33 6.00 1.68
CA ASP A 138 7.00 5.49 1.36
C ASP A 138 6.71 5.65 -0.15
N PRO A 139 6.16 4.62 -0.84
CA PRO A 139 5.88 4.69 -2.26
C PRO A 139 4.90 5.79 -2.68
N ASP A 140 3.90 6.08 -1.86
CA ASP A 140 2.80 6.99 -2.17
C ASP A 140 3.02 8.37 -1.55
N GLU A 141 3.62 8.41 -0.35
CA GLU A 141 3.78 9.64 0.42
C GLU A 141 5.22 10.15 0.52
N GLY A 142 6.21 9.35 0.09
CA GLY A 142 7.62 9.73 0.16
C GLY A 142 8.14 9.76 1.60
N TYR A 143 8.63 10.91 2.06
CA TYR A 143 9.23 11.07 3.41
C TYR A 143 8.34 11.90 4.36
N THR A 144 7.07 12.12 4.03
CA THR A 144 6.16 13.02 4.76
C THR A 144 5.85 12.56 6.19
N MET A 145 5.73 11.25 6.39
CA MET A 145 5.46 10.61 7.68
C MET A 145 6.74 10.15 8.40
N LEU A 146 7.91 10.37 7.83
CA LEU A 146 9.16 9.96 8.45
C LEU A 146 9.44 10.88 9.65
N HIS A 147 9.77 10.29 10.81
CA HIS A 147 10.24 11.05 11.97
C HIS A 147 11.77 11.05 12.07
N TYR A 148 12.32 12.06 12.74
CA TYR A 148 13.77 12.18 12.94
C TYR A 148 14.38 10.92 13.57
N MET A 149 13.71 10.34 14.57
CA MET A 149 14.18 9.14 15.24
C MET A 149 14.18 7.89 14.36
N ASP A 150 13.23 7.77 13.42
CA ASP A 150 13.17 6.64 12.49
C ASP A 150 14.38 6.67 11.56
N LEU A 151 14.79 7.86 11.09
CA LEU A 151 16.01 8.03 10.32
C LEU A 151 17.26 7.63 11.12
N ILE A 152 17.37 8.09 12.37
CA ILE A 152 18.54 7.79 13.20
C ILE A 152 18.64 6.29 13.53
N GLU A 153 17.53 5.66 13.88
CA GLU A 153 17.49 4.21 14.13
C GLU A 153 17.85 3.42 12.89
N HIS A 154 17.30 3.78 11.73
CA HIS A 154 17.66 3.15 10.46
C HIS A 154 19.17 3.20 10.19
N LEU A 155 19.81 4.37 10.36
CA LEU A 155 21.24 4.52 10.14
C LEU A 155 22.07 3.67 11.12
N GLN A 156 21.64 3.60 12.39
CA GLN A 156 22.31 2.78 13.40
C GLN A 156 22.15 1.28 13.14
N GLU A 157 20.96 0.85 12.72
CA GLU A 157 20.67 -0.54 12.35
C GLU A 157 21.42 -0.97 11.10
N GLN A 158 21.43 -0.14 10.05
CA GLN A 158 22.21 -0.40 8.83
C GLN A 158 23.71 -0.55 9.16
N PHE A 159 24.24 0.30 10.03
CA PHE A 159 25.63 0.20 10.47
C PHE A 159 25.89 -1.07 11.31
N ALA A 160 24.99 -1.43 12.21
CA ALA A 160 25.11 -2.64 13.02
C ALA A 160 25.06 -3.90 12.13
N PHE A 161 24.16 -3.91 11.15
CA PHE A 161 24.05 -4.97 10.14
C PHE A 161 25.34 -5.07 9.30
N ALA A 162 25.85 -3.96 8.77
CA ALA A 162 27.08 -3.92 7.98
C ALA A 162 28.33 -4.39 8.77
N ARG A 163 28.37 -4.23 10.09
CA ARG A 163 29.44 -4.80 10.92
C ARG A 163 29.34 -6.31 11.13
N GLY A 164 28.12 -6.85 11.11
CA GLY A 164 27.87 -8.28 11.31
C GLY A 164 28.04 -9.11 10.04
N HIS A 165 28.16 -8.46 8.89
CA HIS A 165 28.24 -9.08 7.58
C HIS A 165 29.43 -8.52 6.81
N ASP A 166 30.27 -9.40 6.25
CA ASP A 166 31.30 -8.96 5.32
C ASP A 166 30.65 -8.22 4.14
N ASN A 167 31.34 -7.19 3.64
CA ASN A 167 30.94 -6.50 2.41
C ASN A 167 30.62 -7.54 1.33
N ILE A 168 29.45 -7.42 0.71
CA ILE A 168 29.11 -8.27 -0.42
C ILE A 168 30.13 -7.97 -1.52
N THR A 169 31.09 -8.87 -1.70
CA THR A 169 32.10 -8.73 -2.75
C THR A 169 31.42 -8.54 -4.10
N ASP A 170 32.01 -7.75 -4.99
CA ASP A 170 31.52 -7.56 -6.37
C ASP A 170 31.16 -8.89 -7.04
N ARG A 171 31.99 -9.91 -6.83
CA ARG A 171 31.76 -11.26 -7.38
C ARG A 171 30.53 -11.95 -6.80
N ALA A 172 30.23 -11.75 -5.52
CA ALA A 172 29.02 -12.28 -4.88
C ALA A 172 27.76 -11.53 -5.37
N ALA A 173 27.84 -10.20 -5.45
CA ALA A 173 26.75 -9.36 -5.98
C ALA A 173 26.42 -9.71 -7.43
N LEU A 174 27.44 -9.84 -8.29
CA LEU A 174 27.30 -10.26 -9.68
C LEU A 174 26.66 -11.63 -9.80
N ARG A 175 27.11 -12.62 -9.01
CA ARG A 175 26.53 -13.97 -9.05
C ARG A 175 25.05 -13.97 -8.68
N ALA A 176 24.69 -13.25 -7.61
CA ALA A 176 23.30 -13.13 -7.18
C ALA A 176 22.44 -12.39 -8.23
N GLY A 177 22.94 -11.28 -8.76
CA GLY A 177 22.25 -10.50 -9.79
C GLY A 177 22.03 -11.29 -11.08
N LEU A 178 23.06 -11.98 -11.57
CA LEU A 178 22.96 -12.85 -12.74
C LEU A 178 21.94 -13.96 -12.53
N LYS A 179 21.98 -14.63 -11.38
CA LYS A 179 21.00 -15.68 -11.04
C LYS A 179 19.58 -15.15 -11.07
N ASN A 180 19.31 -14.01 -10.43
CA ASN A 180 17.97 -13.42 -10.39
C ASN A 180 17.47 -13.05 -11.80
N LEU A 181 18.35 -12.53 -12.66
CA LEU A 181 18.01 -12.21 -14.04
C LEU A 181 17.80 -13.46 -14.91
N GLU A 182 18.57 -14.53 -14.68
CA GLU A 182 18.37 -15.84 -15.32
C GLU A 182 17.03 -16.44 -14.92
N ASP A 183 16.73 -16.47 -13.63
CA ASP A 183 15.46 -16.99 -13.09
C ASP A 183 14.26 -16.18 -13.60
N SER A 184 14.44 -14.87 -13.86
CA SER A 184 13.38 -14.03 -14.44
C SER A 184 13.00 -14.42 -15.87
N GLY A 185 13.91 -15.05 -16.63
CA GLY A 185 13.69 -15.48 -18.02
C GLY A 185 13.46 -14.36 -19.05
N VAL A 186 13.40 -13.08 -18.65
CA VAL A 186 13.07 -11.96 -19.56
C VAL A 186 14.29 -11.26 -20.16
N PHE A 187 15.51 -11.58 -19.69
CA PHE A 187 16.76 -10.94 -20.09
C PHE A 187 17.72 -11.85 -20.88
N ASN A 188 17.23 -12.91 -21.52
CA ASN A 188 18.08 -13.92 -22.18
C ASN A 188 19.14 -13.35 -23.14
N ASN A 189 18.78 -12.35 -23.96
CA ASN A 189 19.73 -11.74 -24.90
C ASN A 189 20.77 -10.89 -24.18
N ALA A 190 20.34 -10.05 -23.24
CA ALA A 190 21.25 -9.23 -22.42
C ALA A 190 22.20 -10.11 -21.60
N LEU A 191 21.75 -11.25 -21.08
CA LEU A 191 22.60 -12.21 -20.37
C LEU A 191 23.65 -12.84 -21.28
N LYS A 192 23.32 -13.14 -22.55
CA LYS A 192 24.30 -13.63 -23.53
C LYS A 192 25.37 -12.59 -23.83
N GLU A 193 24.95 -11.35 -24.08
CA GLU A 193 25.86 -10.23 -24.35
C GLU A 193 26.74 -9.92 -23.14
N TRP A 194 26.18 -9.97 -21.92
CA TRP A 194 26.94 -9.79 -20.68
C TRP A 194 28.08 -10.82 -20.56
N ARG A 195 27.79 -12.11 -20.81
CA ARG A 195 28.78 -13.19 -20.74
C ARG A 195 29.91 -13.06 -21.77
N GLN A 196 29.71 -12.29 -22.85
CA GLN A 196 30.72 -12.04 -23.88
C GLN A 196 31.65 -10.87 -23.53
N LYS A 197 31.34 -10.08 -22.50
CA LYS A 197 32.21 -8.96 -22.08
C LYS A 197 33.55 -9.48 -21.52
N PRO A 198 34.64 -8.72 -21.70
CA PRO A 198 35.92 -9.00 -21.05
C PRO A 198 35.75 -9.18 -19.54
N SER A 199 36.52 -10.09 -18.93
CA SER A 199 36.47 -10.34 -17.48
C SER A 199 36.67 -9.09 -16.65
N ASP A 200 37.54 -8.18 -17.12
CA ASP A 200 37.89 -6.94 -16.44
C ASP A 200 36.74 -5.92 -16.44
N ASP A 201 35.82 -6.05 -17.40
CA ASP A 201 34.62 -5.21 -17.50
C ASP A 201 33.41 -5.81 -16.75
N GLN A 202 33.49 -7.07 -16.32
CA GLN A 202 32.44 -7.74 -15.55
C GLN A 202 32.51 -7.35 -14.07
N THR A 203 32.37 -6.06 -13.77
CA THR A 203 32.29 -5.50 -12.42
C THR A 203 30.84 -5.21 -12.03
N TRP A 204 30.58 -5.04 -10.73
CA TRP A 204 29.23 -4.72 -10.25
C TRP A 204 28.71 -3.38 -10.82
N ALA A 205 29.57 -2.38 -10.94
CA ALA A 205 29.24 -1.08 -11.51
C ALA A 205 28.81 -1.18 -12.99
N THR A 206 29.55 -1.93 -13.81
CA THR A 206 29.19 -2.18 -15.21
C THR A 206 27.91 -2.99 -15.32
N PHE A 207 27.69 -3.94 -14.41
CA PHE A 207 26.48 -4.76 -14.36
C PHE A 207 25.22 -3.92 -14.15
N GLN A 208 25.24 -3.02 -13.16
CA GLN A 208 24.10 -2.15 -12.85
C GLN A 208 23.70 -1.29 -14.07
N THR A 209 24.68 -0.65 -14.71
CA THR A 209 24.43 0.22 -15.86
C THR A 209 23.95 -0.57 -17.09
N PHE A 210 24.56 -1.72 -17.37
CA PHE A 210 24.20 -2.57 -18.51
C PHE A 210 22.77 -3.10 -18.41
N PHE A 211 22.38 -3.68 -17.27
CA PHE A 211 21.06 -4.27 -17.12
C PHE A 211 19.95 -3.22 -16.93
N LEU A 212 20.27 -2.03 -16.41
CA LEU A 212 19.34 -0.89 -16.43
C LEU A 212 18.99 -0.48 -17.88
N ALA A 213 20.01 -0.38 -18.74
CA ALA A 213 19.81 -0.09 -20.16
C ALA A 213 18.99 -1.20 -20.86
N ALA A 214 19.31 -2.46 -20.59
CA ALA A 214 18.56 -3.60 -21.12
C ALA A 214 17.08 -3.59 -20.70
N ASN A 215 16.79 -3.25 -19.43
CA ASN A 215 15.41 -3.15 -18.96
C ASN A 215 14.64 -2.00 -19.63
N LYS A 216 15.30 -0.86 -19.86
CA LYS A 216 14.71 0.27 -20.60
C LYS A 216 14.31 -0.15 -22.02
N GLU A 217 15.17 -0.88 -22.73
CA GLU A 217 14.86 -1.36 -24.08
C GLU A 217 13.78 -2.45 -24.10
N ARG A 218 13.79 -3.35 -23.11
CA ARG A 218 12.72 -4.34 -22.93
C ARG A 218 11.36 -3.66 -22.76
N LEU A 219 11.26 -2.64 -21.90
CA LEU A 219 10.03 -1.88 -21.67
C LEU A 219 9.57 -1.16 -22.94
N ARG A 220 10.49 -0.56 -23.70
CA ARG A 220 10.19 0.05 -25.02
C ARG A 220 9.64 -0.97 -26.03
N THR A 221 10.18 -2.18 -26.04
CA THR A 221 9.73 -3.23 -26.98
C THR A 221 8.33 -3.75 -26.62
N VAL A 222 8.03 -3.85 -25.32
CA VAL A 222 6.68 -4.24 -24.87
C VAL A 222 5.66 -3.16 -25.28
N THR A 223 5.95 -1.88 -25.03
CA THR A 223 5.02 -0.79 -25.39
C THR A 223 4.82 -0.64 -26.89
N THR A 224 5.85 -0.88 -27.72
CA THR A 224 5.70 -0.84 -29.18
C THR A 224 4.89 -2.02 -29.74
N LYS A 225 4.98 -3.21 -29.12
CA LYS A 225 4.14 -4.36 -29.48
C LYS A 225 2.67 -4.13 -29.15
N ASP A 226 2.38 -3.53 -27.99
CA ASP A 226 1.01 -3.22 -27.59
C ASP A 226 0.39 -2.15 -28.51
N ALA A 227 1.17 -1.13 -28.90
CA ALA A 227 0.73 -0.12 -29.87
C ALA A 227 0.32 -0.73 -31.22
N GLY A 228 1.12 -1.65 -31.77
CA GLY A 228 0.80 -2.34 -33.02
C GLY A 228 -0.43 -3.25 -32.93
N TYR A 229 -0.65 -3.86 -31.76
CA TYR A 229 -1.84 -4.68 -31.50
C TYR A 229 -3.12 -3.83 -31.55
N HIS A 230 -3.11 -2.64 -30.93
CA HIS A 230 -4.24 -1.71 -30.98
C HIS A 230 -4.57 -1.21 -32.39
N ASP A 231 -3.56 -0.94 -33.21
CA ASP A 231 -3.74 -0.47 -34.58
C ASP A 231 -4.26 -1.56 -35.52
N GLN A 232 -3.79 -2.81 -35.38
CA GLN A 232 -4.32 -3.95 -36.13
C GLN A 232 -5.78 -4.27 -35.76
N HIS A 233 -6.16 -4.15 -34.49
CA HIS A 233 -7.56 -4.27 -34.09
C HIS A 233 -8.44 -3.16 -34.67
N ARG A 234 -7.92 -1.93 -34.78
CA ARG A 234 -8.61 -0.80 -35.43
C ARG A 234 -8.75 -1.00 -36.95
N ALA A 235 -7.72 -1.52 -37.61
CA ALA A 235 -7.73 -1.81 -39.05
C ALA A 235 -8.66 -3.00 -39.40
N ASN A 236 -8.69 -4.04 -38.57
CA ASN A 236 -9.60 -5.18 -38.74
C ASN A 236 -11.07 -4.82 -38.48
N ALA A 237 -11.34 -3.71 -37.77
CA ALA A 237 -12.66 -3.13 -37.61
C ALA A 237 -13.09 -2.25 -38.81
N ALA A 238 -12.15 -1.67 -39.57
CA ALA A 238 -12.42 -0.69 -40.62
C ALA A 238 -13.10 -1.25 -41.89
N GLY A 239 -13.19 -2.58 -42.04
CA GLY A 239 -13.79 -3.25 -43.20
C GLY A 239 -15.14 -3.92 -42.95
N LYS A 240 -15.72 -3.82 -41.75
CA LYS A 240 -17.05 -4.37 -41.44
C LYS A 240 -18.03 -3.22 -41.33
N SER A 241 -19.00 -3.13 -42.25
CA SER A 241 -20.14 -2.20 -42.13
C SER A 241 -20.78 -2.38 -40.74
N PHE A 242 -20.81 -1.27 -39.99
CA PHE A 242 -21.40 -1.17 -38.66
C PHE A 242 -22.90 -0.83 -38.71
N ASP A 243 -23.60 -1.19 -39.80
CA ASP A 243 -25.04 -0.91 -39.94
C ASP A 243 -25.92 -1.94 -39.22
N ASN A 244 -25.35 -2.74 -38.33
CA ASN A 244 -26.08 -3.61 -37.43
C ASN A 244 -26.20 -2.94 -36.04
N PRO A 245 -27.33 -2.28 -35.69
CA PRO A 245 -27.55 -1.60 -34.41
C PRO A 245 -27.63 -2.54 -33.20
N TYR A 246 -27.28 -3.82 -33.37
CA TYR A 246 -27.22 -4.85 -32.34
C TYR A 246 -25.78 -5.23 -31.95
N LEU A 247 -24.76 -4.67 -32.62
CA LEU A 247 -23.34 -4.89 -32.33
C LEU A 247 -22.80 -3.84 -31.37
N ILE A 248 -23.04 -4.00 -30.08
CA ILE A 248 -22.16 -3.38 -29.08
C ILE A 248 -22.04 -4.36 -27.92
N HIS A 249 -20.84 -4.92 -27.76
CA HIS A 249 -20.10 -5.18 -26.51
C HIS A 249 -18.99 -6.21 -26.81
N PHE A 250 -17.78 -5.89 -26.35
CA PHE A 250 -16.61 -6.73 -26.51
C PHE A 250 -16.36 -7.52 -25.22
N ALA A 251 -16.36 -8.84 -25.28
CA ALA A 251 -15.62 -9.63 -24.30
C ALA A 251 -14.20 -9.79 -24.86
N ASN A 252 -13.19 -9.28 -24.16
CA ASN A 252 -11.78 -9.39 -24.56
C ASN A 252 -11.46 -8.83 -25.97
N GLY A 253 -12.21 -7.84 -26.46
CA GLY A 253 -12.00 -7.23 -27.78
C GLY A 253 -12.71 -7.91 -28.96
N GLU A 254 -13.48 -8.99 -28.74
CA GLU A 254 -14.24 -9.69 -29.80
C GLU A 254 -15.73 -9.33 -29.80
N PRO A 255 -16.36 -9.12 -30.99
CA PRO A 255 -17.75 -8.72 -31.07
C PRO A 255 -18.69 -9.85 -30.63
N MET A 256 -19.74 -9.50 -29.89
CA MET A 256 -20.86 -10.37 -29.56
C MET A 256 -22.21 -9.74 -29.96
N SER A 257 -23.21 -10.59 -30.17
CA SER A 257 -24.61 -10.17 -30.35
C SER A 257 -25.41 -10.42 -29.07
N TYR A 258 -26.45 -9.61 -28.84
CA TYR A 258 -27.33 -9.73 -27.67
C TYR A 258 -28.75 -10.16 -28.06
N CYS A 259 -29.30 -11.12 -27.29
CA CYS A 259 -30.69 -11.55 -27.38
C CYS A 259 -31.35 -11.54 -25.99
N PHE A 260 -32.55 -10.98 -25.87
CA PHE A 260 -33.30 -10.94 -24.59
C PHE A 260 -33.42 -12.32 -23.91
N SER A 261 -33.69 -13.39 -24.67
CA SER A 261 -33.88 -14.74 -24.11
C SER A 261 -32.59 -15.44 -23.71
N HIS A 262 -31.48 -15.13 -24.39
CA HIS A 262 -30.27 -15.95 -24.36
C HIS A 262 -29.00 -15.19 -23.95
N GLY A 263 -29.12 -13.89 -23.71
CA GLY A 263 -28.03 -12.99 -23.37
C GLY A 263 -27.04 -12.79 -24.50
N PHE A 264 -25.77 -12.62 -24.12
CA PHE A 264 -24.68 -12.38 -25.06
C PHE A 264 -24.23 -13.68 -25.72
N GLN A 265 -24.15 -13.65 -27.04
CA GLN A 265 -23.84 -14.79 -27.88
C GLN A 265 -22.76 -14.45 -28.90
N TRP A 266 -21.95 -15.46 -29.20
CA TRP A 266 -20.85 -15.37 -30.15
C TRP A 266 -21.31 -15.45 -31.61
N ASP A 267 -22.52 -15.96 -31.87
CA ASP A 267 -23.17 -15.87 -33.17
C ASP A 267 -23.70 -14.45 -33.39
N LEU A 268 -23.03 -13.70 -34.25
CA LEU A 268 -23.37 -12.31 -34.57
C LEU A 268 -24.71 -12.16 -35.29
N THR A 269 -25.26 -13.24 -35.85
CA THR A 269 -26.54 -13.24 -36.56
C THR A 269 -27.73 -13.49 -35.63
N HIS A 270 -27.48 -14.00 -34.42
CA HIS A 270 -28.51 -14.26 -33.41
C HIS A 270 -28.69 -13.04 -32.50
N ASN A 271 -29.80 -12.32 -32.65
CA ASN A 271 -30.16 -11.16 -31.83
C ASN A 271 -31.61 -11.24 -31.36
N SER A 272 -32.06 -10.27 -30.56
CA SER A 272 -33.45 -10.22 -30.08
C SER A 272 -34.49 -10.19 -31.21
N LYS A 273 -34.16 -9.73 -32.43
CA LYS A 273 -35.10 -9.77 -33.57
C LYS A 273 -35.11 -11.13 -34.26
N THR A 274 -33.94 -11.76 -34.44
CA THR A 274 -33.77 -13.02 -35.18
C THR A 274 -33.95 -14.28 -34.31
N CYS A 275 -34.13 -14.13 -33.00
CA CYS A 275 -34.29 -15.24 -32.06
C CYS A 275 -35.55 -16.07 -32.35
N ARG A 276 -35.35 -17.38 -32.59
CA ARG A 276 -36.45 -18.33 -32.85
C ARG A 276 -37.03 -18.95 -31.57
N ASN A 277 -36.20 -19.12 -30.53
CA ASN A 277 -36.61 -19.72 -29.25
C ASN A 277 -36.74 -18.63 -28.19
N ARG A 278 -37.97 -18.13 -27.99
CA ARG A 278 -38.22 -16.91 -27.22
C ARG A 278 -38.77 -17.25 -25.83
N HIS A 279 -38.25 -16.59 -24.80
CA HIS A 279 -38.88 -16.54 -23.47
C HIS A 279 -40.27 -15.89 -23.60
N PRO A 280 -41.26 -16.23 -22.74
CA PRO A 280 -42.59 -15.62 -22.79
C PRO A 280 -42.59 -14.07 -22.79
N GLU A 281 -41.64 -13.45 -22.09
CA GLU A 281 -41.49 -11.99 -22.00
C GLU A 281 -40.50 -11.39 -23.01
N HIS A 282 -40.15 -12.15 -24.05
CA HIS A 282 -39.10 -11.76 -24.97
C HIS A 282 -39.38 -10.47 -25.73
N ASN A 283 -38.51 -9.47 -25.55
CA ASN A 283 -38.61 -8.20 -26.25
C ASN A 283 -37.63 -8.10 -27.44
N GLU A 284 -38.16 -8.03 -28.66
CA GLU A 284 -37.36 -7.91 -29.89
C GLU A 284 -36.57 -6.61 -29.99
N LYS A 285 -36.95 -5.58 -29.22
CA LYS A 285 -36.24 -4.29 -29.15
C LYS A 285 -35.07 -4.29 -28.17
N ALA A 286 -34.87 -5.36 -27.40
CA ALA A 286 -33.77 -5.44 -26.47
C ALA A 286 -32.41 -5.54 -27.18
N ARG A 287 -31.42 -4.84 -26.63
CA ARG A 287 -30.05 -4.72 -27.15
C ARG A 287 -29.05 -4.93 -26.01
N GLY A 288 -27.78 -5.14 -26.33
CA GLY A 288 -26.74 -5.33 -25.31
C GLY A 288 -26.59 -4.13 -24.38
N ASN A 289 -26.76 -2.92 -24.92
CA ASN A 289 -26.73 -1.65 -24.18
C ASN A 289 -28.07 -1.24 -23.57
N ASN A 290 -29.15 -1.96 -23.87
CA ASN A 290 -30.47 -1.76 -23.28
C ASN A 290 -31.20 -3.11 -23.23
N MET A 291 -30.92 -3.86 -22.18
CA MET A 291 -31.31 -5.25 -22.05
C MET A 291 -32.82 -5.43 -21.80
N MET A 292 -33.52 -4.36 -21.41
CA MET A 292 -34.97 -4.31 -21.15
C MET A 292 -35.48 -5.39 -20.17
N GLY A 293 -34.63 -5.85 -19.24
CA GLY A 293 -34.96 -6.94 -18.30
C GLY A 293 -34.63 -8.35 -18.82
N GLY A 294 -34.00 -8.47 -19.99
CA GLY A 294 -33.55 -9.74 -20.56
C GLY A 294 -32.31 -10.32 -19.88
N ARG A 295 -31.91 -11.53 -20.30
CA ARG A 295 -30.75 -12.24 -19.74
C ARG A 295 -29.45 -11.46 -19.98
N CYS A 296 -28.69 -11.20 -18.92
CA CYS A 296 -27.37 -10.56 -19.00
C CYS A 296 -26.19 -11.54 -19.11
N GLN A 297 -26.43 -12.85 -19.17
CA GLN A 297 -25.37 -13.86 -19.16
C GLN A 297 -24.55 -13.84 -20.45
N VAL A 298 -23.23 -13.91 -20.30
CA VAL A 298 -22.29 -14.13 -21.40
C VAL A 298 -22.07 -15.62 -21.56
N LYS A 299 -22.43 -16.16 -22.73
CA LYS A 299 -22.13 -17.56 -23.04
C LYS A 299 -20.62 -17.74 -23.15
N ARG A 300 -20.12 -18.89 -22.70
CA ARG A 300 -18.71 -19.27 -22.89
C ARG A 300 -18.41 -19.43 -24.39
N LYS A 301 -17.19 -19.13 -24.81
CA LYS A 301 -16.83 -19.24 -26.23
C LYS A 301 -16.82 -20.72 -26.65
N PRO A 302 -17.31 -21.05 -27.86
CA PRO A 302 -17.21 -22.41 -28.38
C PRO A 302 -15.74 -22.87 -28.34
N GLY A 303 -15.46 -23.97 -27.63
CA GLY A 303 -14.12 -24.54 -27.48
C GLY A 303 -13.35 -24.13 -26.21
N GLU A 304 -13.84 -23.19 -25.41
CA GLU A 304 -13.20 -22.88 -24.11
C GLU A 304 -13.45 -24.01 -23.09
N LEU A 305 -12.45 -24.28 -22.24
CA LEU A 305 -12.59 -25.17 -21.08
C LEU A 305 -13.02 -24.38 -19.84
N PRO A 306 -13.88 -24.96 -18.97
CA PRO A 306 -14.33 -24.24 -17.78
C PRO A 306 -13.18 -24.08 -16.81
N ILE A 307 -13.06 -22.88 -16.21
CA ILE A 307 -12.06 -22.59 -15.16
C ILE A 307 -12.33 -23.44 -13.90
N VAL A 308 -13.61 -23.80 -13.66
CA VAL A 308 -14.02 -24.71 -12.59
C VAL A 308 -14.60 -25.99 -13.21
N LYS A 309 -13.91 -27.13 -13.02
CA LYS A 309 -14.51 -28.44 -13.24
C LYS A 309 -15.37 -28.77 -12.02
N TYR A 310 -16.69 -28.56 -12.10
CA TYR A 310 -17.57 -29.20 -11.14
C TYR A 310 -17.47 -30.71 -11.36
N GLN A 311 -16.98 -31.43 -10.35
CA GLN A 311 -17.11 -32.88 -10.34
C GLN A 311 -18.61 -33.19 -10.40
N PRO A 312 -19.08 -34.02 -11.35
CA PRO A 312 -20.45 -34.49 -11.28
C PRO A 312 -20.59 -35.21 -9.95
N ALA A 313 -21.60 -34.80 -9.16
CA ALA A 313 -21.97 -35.52 -7.95
C ALA A 313 -22.08 -37.02 -8.32
N GLN A 314 -21.38 -37.87 -7.56
CA GLN A 314 -21.36 -39.29 -7.80
C GLN A 314 -22.80 -39.76 -7.94
N ARG A 315 -23.13 -40.25 -9.15
CA ARG A 315 -24.40 -40.94 -9.36
C ARG A 315 -24.34 -42.19 -8.49
N ASN A 316 -24.99 -42.13 -7.32
CA ASN A 316 -25.36 -43.33 -6.58
C ASN A 316 -26.24 -44.16 -7.52
N SER A 317 -25.62 -45.21 -8.03
CA SER A 317 -26.27 -46.28 -8.75
C SER A 317 -27.07 -47.06 -7.73
N ASN A 318 -28.35 -46.74 -7.59
CA ASN A 318 -29.31 -47.68 -7.06
C ASN A 318 -30.56 -47.68 -7.94
N GLY A 319 -30.90 -48.88 -8.40
CA GLY A 319 -31.67 -49.13 -9.62
C GLY A 319 -33.16 -48.78 -9.58
N GLY A 320 -33.77 -48.89 -10.77
CA GLY A 320 -35.22 -48.81 -10.92
C GLY A 320 -35.62 -48.62 -12.37
N ASN A 321 -35.58 -49.71 -13.15
CA ASN A 321 -36.19 -49.82 -14.47
C ASN A 321 -37.70 -49.53 -14.38
N GLY A 322 -38.21 -48.56 -15.13
CA GLY A 322 -39.61 -48.13 -15.08
C GLY A 322 -40.03 -47.41 -16.36
N ASN A 323 -40.82 -48.12 -17.15
CA ASN A 323 -41.31 -47.81 -18.48
C ASN A 323 -42.30 -46.62 -18.49
N ARG A 324 -42.41 -45.96 -19.65
CA ARG A 324 -43.50 -45.09 -20.19
C ARG A 324 -44.66 -44.73 -19.25
N THR A 325 -45.05 -43.45 -19.20
CA THR A 325 -46.17 -42.84 -19.95
C THR A 325 -46.29 -41.33 -19.67
N ARG A 326 -46.79 -40.61 -20.68
CA ARG A 326 -47.31 -39.23 -20.60
C ARG A 326 -48.42 -39.15 -19.55
N GLU A 327 -48.54 -38.03 -18.83
CA GLU A 327 -49.81 -37.31 -18.67
C GLU A 327 -49.66 -35.95 -17.95
N ASN A 328 -50.58 -35.07 -18.31
CA ASN A 328 -50.77 -33.68 -17.92
C ASN A 328 -50.98 -33.47 -16.41
N GLY A 329 -50.76 -32.23 -15.94
CA GLY A 329 -51.49 -31.74 -14.76
C GLY A 329 -50.83 -30.60 -13.98
N SER A 330 -51.06 -29.37 -14.44
CA SER A 330 -51.56 -28.20 -13.68
C SER A 330 -51.14 -27.88 -12.22
N ASN A 331 -50.92 -26.57 -12.03
CA ASN A 331 -51.04 -25.72 -10.83
C ASN A 331 -49.89 -25.77 -9.81
N SER A 332 -49.16 -24.68 -9.50
CA SER A 332 -49.51 -23.29 -9.07
C SER A 332 -49.42 -23.14 -7.56
N ALA A 333 -48.93 -21.96 -7.14
CA ALA A 333 -48.88 -21.38 -5.79
C ALA A 333 -47.84 -21.95 -4.81
N ASN A 334 -47.27 -21.22 -3.85
CA ASN A 334 -46.99 -19.81 -3.56
C ASN A 334 -46.29 -19.83 -2.18
N HIS A 335 -45.73 -18.69 -1.74
CA HIS A 335 -45.35 -18.37 -0.35
C HIS A 335 -44.16 -19.13 0.28
N SER A 336 -43.45 -18.64 1.30
CA SER A 336 -42.95 -17.34 1.75
C SER A 336 -42.43 -17.59 3.17
N GLU A 337 -41.35 -16.91 3.54
CA GLU A 337 -41.07 -16.39 4.88
C GLU A 337 -40.87 -17.34 6.10
N ARG A 338 -39.72 -17.08 6.75
CA ARG A 338 -39.56 -16.80 8.20
C ARG A 338 -39.54 -18.00 9.15
N THR A 339 -38.49 -18.02 10.00
CA THR A 339 -38.52 -17.98 11.48
C THR A 339 -37.17 -18.52 12.03
N THR A 340 -36.37 -17.65 12.64
CA THR A 340 -36.13 -17.42 14.10
C THR A 340 -34.98 -18.25 14.67
N ASP A 341 -33.89 -17.53 14.99
CA ASP A 341 -33.29 -17.34 16.31
C ASP A 341 -33.36 -18.50 17.34
N ARG A 342 -32.18 -18.90 17.83
CA ARG A 342 -32.02 -19.45 19.17
C ARG A 342 -30.60 -19.24 19.69
N THR A 343 -30.52 -18.47 20.76
CA THR A 343 -29.42 -18.28 21.69
C THR A 343 -29.31 -19.43 22.70
N ASP A 344 -28.09 -19.74 23.13
CA ASP A 344 -27.68 -20.23 24.46
C ASP A 344 -26.18 -20.59 24.39
N ARG A 345 -25.35 -20.66 25.43
CA ARG A 345 -25.11 -19.96 26.72
C ARG A 345 -23.99 -20.77 27.39
N THR A 346 -23.02 -20.08 28.00
CA THR A 346 -22.09 -20.49 29.10
C THR A 346 -21.13 -21.68 28.91
N THR A 347 -19.85 -21.48 29.27
CA THR A 347 -19.34 -21.87 30.61
C THR A 347 -18.00 -21.22 30.96
N THR A 348 -17.92 -20.78 32.20
CA THR A 348 -16.78 -20.21 32.93
C THR A 348 -16.09 -21.33 33.71
N THR A 349 -14.76 -21.32 33.81
CA THR A 349 -14.01 -22.08 34.83
C THR A 349 -12.93 -21.19 35.43
N THR A 350 -12.89 -21.19 36.75
CA THR A 350 -11.96 -20.55 37.68
C THR A 350 -11.46 -21.61 38.65
N GLU A 351 -10.16 -21.60 38.96
CA GLU A 351 -9.47 -22.00 40.22
C GLU A 351 -7.94 -21.91 39.93
N THR A 352 -7.15 -20.97 40.49
CA THR A 352 -6.40 -20.98 41.79
C THR A 352 -5.60 -22.28 42.02
N ASP A 353 -4.32 -22.33 42.43
CA ASP A 353 -3.56 -21.43 43.32
C ASP A 353 -2.03 -21.78 43.39
N VAL A 354 -1.25 -20.84 43.95
CA VAL A 354 0.11 -20.84 44.59
C VAL A 354 1.31 -21.69 44.11
N SER A 355 2.48 -21.05 43.98
CA SER A 355 3.59 -21.19 44.96
C SER A 355 4.78 -20.26 44.69
N SER A 356 5.21 -19.60 45.75
CA SER A 356 6.38 -18.72 45.91
C SER A 356 7.61 -19.50 46.38
N LEU A 357 8.83 -19.06 46.00
CA LEU A 357 10.05 -19.29 46.77
C LEU A 357 11.15 -18.29 46.38
N SER A 358 11.67 -17.60 47.39
CA SER A 358 12.83 -16.72 47.35
C SER A 358 14.12 -17.51 47.52
N THR A 359 15.28 -16.98 47.08
CA THR A 359 16.58 -17.16 47.75
C THR A 359 17.51 -16.00 47.36
N GLN A 360 18.09 -15.36 48.39
CA GLN A 360 19.16 -14.35 48.35
C GLN A 360 20.55 -15.00 48.16
N GLN A 361 21.53 -14.22 47.69
CA GLN A 361 22.99 -14.26 47.98
C GLN A 361 23.64 -13.25 47.01
N SER A 362 24.62 -12.39 47.33
CA SER A 362 25.32 -11.92 48.53
C SER A 362 25.96 -10.59 48.17
#